data_AF-A0A1X1XBL0-F1
#
_entry.id   AF-A0A1X1XBL0-F1
#
_cell.length_a   1.000
_cell.length_b   1.000
_cell.length_c   1.000
_cell.angle_alpha   90.00
_cell.angle_beta   90.00
_cell.angle_gamma   90.00
#
_symmetry.space_group_name_H-M   'P 1'
#
loop_
_entity.id
_entity.type
_entity.pdbx_description
1 polymer ?
#
loop_
_entity_poly.entity_id
_entity_poly.type
_entity_poly.pdbx_seq_one_letter_code
_entity_poly.pdbx_strand_id
1 'polypeptide(L)'
;MLVVALAAAVSFGAFMLGRWTGLAHATAKPPAASAAPTAPTPSADQAFLADLAQYGISDFGHPAFSQMYEALAHWARFQISPPDTQRLPSMANQVTANVAYNVHENPDAPQLAFSQQDSENLVRAGIHAYCPQFDHLLPPK
;
A
#
# COMPACT_ATOMS: atom_id res chain seq x y z
N MET A 1 -31.67 -40.00 12.36
CA MET A 1 -31.62 -39.17 11.14
C MET A 1 -31.15 -37.79 11.55
N LEU A 2 -30.24 -37.08 10.91
CA LEU A 2 -29.24 -37.33 9.88
C LEU A 2 -28.30 -36.12 10.06
N VAL A 3 -27.00 -36.38 10.06
CA VAL A 3 -25.92 -35.42 10.25
C VAL A 3 -25.86 -34.45 9.07
N VAL A 4 -25.60 -33.16 9.32
CA VAL A 4 -24.77 -32.33 8.43
C VAL A 4 -23.81 -31.51 9.30
N ALA A 5 -22.56 -31.95 9.30
CA ALA A 5 -21.41 -31.16 9.63
C ALA A 5 -21.09 -30.20 8.46
N LEU A 6 -20.52 -29.03 8.74
CA LEU A 6 -19.16 -28.72 8.31
C LEU A 6 -18.75 -27.38 8.95
N ALA A 7 -17.89 -27.47 9.96
CA ALA A 7 -16.97 -26.40 10.30
C ALA A 7 -15.85 -26.43 9.25
N ALA A 8 -15.75 -25.40 8.42
CA ALA A 8 -14.59 -25.18 7.56
C ALA A 8 -14.52 -23.70 7.12
N ALA A 9 -13.58 -22.97 7.73
CA ALA A 9 -12.88 -21.81 7.17
C ALA A 9 -11.76 -21.46 8.16
N VAL A 10 -10.71 -22.28 8.22
CA VAL A 10 -9.40 -22.01 7.59
C VAL A 10 -8.78 -20.70 8.11
N SER A 11 -7.95 -20.92 9.11
CA SER A 11 -6.89 -20.10 9.68
C SER A 11 -6.17 -19.17 8.70
N PHE A 12 -6.29 -17.86 8.88
CA PHE A 12 -5.30 -16.86 8.42
C PHE A 12 -5.19 -15.66 9.40
N GLY A 13 -5.37 -15.91 10.69
CA GLY A 13 -5.37 -14.86 11.73
C GLY A 13 -4.21 -14.92 12.73
N ALA A 14 -3.09 -15.58 12.41
CA ALA A 14 -2.07 -15.95 13.40
C ALA A 14 -0.62 -15.62 13.05
N PHE A 15 -0.35 -14.56 12.27
CA PHE A 15 1.04 -14.12 12.03
C PHE A 15 1.36 -12.66 12.40
N MET A 16 0.42 -11.92 13.01
CA MET A 16 0.64 -10.50 13.39
C MET A 16 0.40 -10.20 14.89
N LEU A 17 0.59 -11.18 15.78
CA LEU A 17 0.50 -10.95 17.24
C LEU A 17 1.78 -11.31 18.03
N GLY A 18 2.88 -11.64 17.35
CA GLY A 18 4.01 -12.30 18.00
C GLY A 18 5.23 -11.47 18.42
N ARG A 19 5.26 -10.14 18.22
CA ARG A 19 6.48 -9.38 18.56
C ARG A 19 6.28 -7.90 18.84
N TRP A 20 5.44 -7.59 19.83
CA TRP A 20 5.37 -6.26 20.45
C TRP A 20 5.60 -6.34 21.96
N THR A 21 6.70 -6.97 22.37
CA THR A 21 7.21 -6.84 23.73
C THR A 21 8.73 -6.85 23.72
N GLY A 22 9.33 -5.70 24.06
CA GLY A 22 10.73 -5.63 24.46
C GLY A 22 11.60 -4.71 23.60
N LEU A 23 11.59 -3.42 23.92
CA LEU A 23 12.83 -2.69 24.18
C LEU A 23 12.51 -1.51 25.10
N ALA A 24 12.87 -1.72 26.37
CA ALA A 24 12.75 -0.76 27.44
C ALA A 24 13.77 0.38 27.27
N HIS A 25 13.29 1.59 27.61
CA HIS A 25 14.01 2.81 27.99
C HIS A 25 15.54 2.74 28.11
N ALA A 26 16.22 3.34 27.12
CA ALA A 26 17.53 3.95 27.34
C ALA A 26 17.33 5.47 27.44
N THR A 27 17.49 6.03 28.63
CA THR A 27 17.51 7.47 28.89
C THR A 27 18.78 8.10 28.30
N ALA A 28 18.72 8.52 27.04
CA ALA A 28 19.75 9.34 26.44
C ALA A 28 19.52 10.82 26.77
N LYS A 29 20.52 11.48 27.36
CA LYS A 29 20.55 12.92 27.62
C LYS A 29 20.36 13.69 26.29
N PRO A 30 19.36 14.58 26.15
CA PRO A 30 19.15 15.29 24.89
C PRO A 30 20.30 16.29 24.65
N PRO A 31 20.92 16.30 23.46
CA PRO A 31 21.82 17.39 23.08
C PRO A 31 21.01 18.68 22.95
N ALA A 32 21.56 19.79 23.43
CA ALA A 32 20.98 21.10 23.20
C ALA A 32 21.07 21.42 21.71
N ALA A 33 19.93 21.38 21.01
CA ALA A 33 19.82 21.79 19.63
C ALA A 33 18.75 22.88 19.52
N SER A 34 19.21 24.13 19.50
CA SER A 34 18.43 25.23 18.97
C SER A 34 18.46 25.11 17.45
N ALA A 35 17.39 24.59 16.88
CA ALA A 35 17.03 24.76 15.49
C ALA A 35 15.52 24.97 15.46
N ALA A 36 15.05 25.95 14.69
CA ALA A 36 13.64 26.11 14.41
C ALA A 36 13.07 24.76 13.94
N PRO A 37 11.86 24.37 14.33
CA PRO A 37 11.29 23.11 13.89
C PRO A 37 11.17 23.16 12.37
N THR A 38 12.07 22.46 11.68
CA THR A 38 11.88 22.07 10.27
C THR A 38 10.54 21.36 10.23
N ALA A 39 9.65 21.77 9.32
CA ALA A 39 8.35 21.13 9.18
C ALA A 39 8.53 19.61 9.17
N PRO A 40 7.69 18.84 9.89
CA PRO A 40 7.84 17.39 9.93
C PRO A 40 7.78 16.86 8.51
N THR A 41 8.81 16.11 8.11
CA THR A 41 8.80 15.39 6.83
C THR A 41 7.55 14.52 6.78
N PRO A 42 6.76 14.55 5.68
CA PRO A 42 5.58 13.70 5.54
C PRO A 42 5.95 12.23 5.78
N SER A 43 5.04 11.46 6.38
CA SER A 43 5.21 10.00 6.41
C SER A 43 5.19 9.44 4.98
N ALA A 44 5.71 8.22 4.79
CA ALA A 44 5.67 7.57 3.48
C ALA A 44 4.22 7.44 2.95
N ASP A 45 3.25 7.14 3.82
CA ASP A 45 1.83 7.08 3.45
C ASP A 45 1.29 8.45 3.05
N GLN A 46 1.66 9.51 3.76
CA GLN A 46 1.28 10.88 3.38
C GLN A 46 1.89 11.29 2.04
N ALA A 47 3.15 10.91 1.78
CA ALA A 47 3.80 11.14 0.49
C ALA A 47 3.14 10.34 -0.64
N PHE A 48 2.77 9.08 -0.38
CA PHE A 48 2.07 8.22 -1.34
C PHE A 48 0.70 8.80 -1.72
N LEU A 49 -0.14 9.13 -0.73
CA LEU A 49 -1.46 9.70 -0.98
C LEU A 49 -1.37 11.07 -1.67
N ALA A 50 -0.36 11.88 -1.32
CA ALA A 50 -0.12 13.15 -1.99
C ALA A 50 0.30 12.95 -3.46
N ASP A 51 1.11 11.94 -3.78
CA ASP A 51 1.49 11.63 -5.17
C ASP A 51 0.31 11.05 -5.96
N LEU A 52 -0.51 10.16 -5.37
CA LEU A 52 -1.75 9.67 -5.97
C LEU A 52 -2.71 10.82 -6.35
N ALA A 53 -2.86 11.79 -5.46
CA ALA A 53 -3.70 12.97 -5.70
C ALA A 53 -3.20 13.80 -6.90
N GLN A 54 -1.90 13.83 -7.19
CA GLN A 54 -1.35 14.50 -8.38
C GLN A 54 -1.76 13.82 -9.69
N TYR A 55 -2.04 12.50 -9.65
CA TYR A 55 -2.58 11.76 -10.80
C TYR A 55 -4.11 11.82 -10.88
N GLY A 56 -4.78 12.55 -9.99
CA GLY A 56 -6.25 12.59 -9.91
C GLY A 56 -6.88 11.34 -9.31
N ILE A 57 -6.07 10.46 -8.71
CA ILE A 57 -6.53 9.26 -8.01
C ILE A 57 -6.87 9.66 -6.58
N SER A 58 -8.14 9.48 -6.19
CA SER A 58 -8.64 9.79 -4.84
C SER A 58 -9.36 8.59 -4.25
N ASP A 59 -9.75 8.66 -2.98
CA ASP A 59 -10.56 7.63 -2.32
C ASP A 59 -12.06 7.72 -2.68
N PHE A 60 -12.46 8.73 -3.47
CA PHE A 60 -13.84 8.99 -3.90
C PHE A 60 -14.84 9.03 -2.74
N GLY A 61 -14.40 9.43 -1.54
CA GLY A 61 -15.24 9.45 -0.34
C GLY A 61 -15.40 8.09 0.35
N HIS A 62 -14.70 7.06 -0.10
CA HIS A 62 -14.67 5.73 0.50
C HIS A 62 -13.25 5.45 1.04
N PRO A 63 -12.98 5.68 2.34
CA PRO A 63 -11.66 5.49 2.93
C PRO A 63 -11.12 4.05 2.84
N ALA A 64 -11.98 3.07 2.51
CA ALA A 64 -11.55 1.72 2.17
C ALA A 64 -10.65 1.68 0.92
N PHE A 65 -10.84 2.57 -0.05
CA PHE A 65 -9.99 2.62 -1.24
C PHE A 65 -8.60 3.17 -0.95
N SER A 66 -8.45 4.15 -0.05
CA SER A 66 -7.11 4.62 0.34
C SER A 66 -6.29 3.49 0.98
N GLN A 67 -6.91 2.74 1.90
CA GLN A 67 -6.30 1.57 2.55
C GLN A 67 -5.96 0.46 1.54
N MET A 68 -6.84 0.21 0.57
CA MET A 68 -6.59 -0.74 -0.50
C MET A 68 -5.43 -0.30 -1.40
N TYR A 69 -5.36 0.99 -1.77
CA TYR A 69 -4.28 1.52 -2.59
C TYR A 69 -2.93 1.45 -1.86
N GLU A 70 -2.89 1.76 -0.57
CA GLU A 70 -1.70 1.57 0.28
C GLU A 70 -1.28 0.09 0.33
N ALA A 71 -2.23 -0.83 0.48
CA ALA A 71 -1.95 -2.27 0.47
C ALA A 71 -1.38 -2.74 -0.88
N LEU A 72 -1.93 -2.24 -1.99
CA LEU A 72 -1.44 -2.55 -3.34
C LEU A 72 -0.05 -1.93 -3.60
N ALA A 73 0.22 -0.75 -3.08
CA ALA A 73 1.54 -0.12 -3.14
C ALA A 73 2.58 -0.92 -2.34
N HIS A 74 2.23 -1.39 -1.15
CA HIS A 74 3.09 -2.29 -0.37
C HIS A 74 3.31 -3.64 -1.06
N TRP A 75 2.28 -4.21 -1.69
CA TRP A 75 2.42 -5.39 -2.53
C TRP A 75 3.41 -5.16 -3.68
N ALA A 76 3.30 -4.04 -4.41
CA ALA A 76 4.19 -3.71 -5.51
C ALA A 76 5.66 -3.57 -5.05
N ARG A 77 5.89 -3.01 -3.86
CA ARG A 77 7.21 -2.99 -3.21
C ARG A 77 7.80 -4.40 -3.06
N PHE A 78 7.00 -5.38 -2.63
CA PHE A 78 7.48 -6.76 -2.51
C PHE A 78 7.81 -7.36 -3.88
N GLN A 79 7.05 -7.02 -4.93
CA GLN A 79 7.27 -7.53 -6.28
C GLN A 79 8.45 -6.89 -7.01
N ILE A 80 8.86 -5.68 -6.66
CA ILE A 80 10.04 -5.06 -7.29
C ILE A 80 11.34 -5.44 -6.59
N SER A 81 11.25 -5.92 -5.35
CA SER A 81 12.42 -6.30 -4.55
C SER A 81 13.02 -7.63 -5.05
N PRO A 82 14.36 -7.77 -5.10
CA PRO A 82 15.01 -9.05 -5.41
C PRO A 82 14.53 -10.19 -4.50
N PRO A 83 14.52 -11.46 -4.97
CA PRO A 83 15.12 -11.95 -6.21
C PRO A 83 14.25 -11.82 -7.48
N ASP A 84 12.95 -11.64 -7.35
CA ASP A 84 12.01 -11.65 -8.47
C ASP A 84 11.49 -10.24 -8.78
N THR A 85 12.32 -9.43 -9.46
CA THR A 85 11.93 -8.08 -9.86
C THR A 85 10.91 -8.11 -11.00
N GLN A 86 9.64 -7.95 -10.68
CA GLN A 86 8.58 -7.78 -11.67
C GLN A 86 8.66 -6.40 -12.36
N ARG A 87 8.25 -6.35 -13.63
CA ARG A 87 8.19 -5.11 -14.41
C ARG A 87 6.89 -4.33 -14.15
N LEU A 88 6.96 -3.00 -14.28
CA LEU A 88 5.83 -2.08 -14.08
C LEU A 88 4.53 -2.52 -14.79
N PRO A 89 4.52 -2.89 -16.10
CA PRO A 89 3.27 -3.28 -16.77
C PRO A 89 2.63 -4.53 -16.15
N SER A 90 3.43 -5.48 -15.66
CA SER A 90 2.93 -6.70 -15.01
C SER A 90 2.32 -6.40 -13.65
N MET A 91 2.94 -5.49 -12.89
CA MET A 91 2.40 -5.04 -11.61
C MET A 91 1.10 -4.26 -11.83
N ALA A 92 1.06 -3.36 -12.80
CA ALA A 92 -0.12 -2.58 -13.13
C ALA A 92 -1.31 -3.46 -13.56
N ASN A 93 -1.09 -4.49 -14.37
CA ASN A 93 -2.14 -5.45 -14.74
C ASN A 93 -2.76 -6.14 -13.52
N GLN A 94 -1.93 -6.53 -12.54
CA GLN A 94 -2.41 -7.16 -11.31
C GLN A 94 -3.16 -6.17 -10.41
N VAL A 95 -2.70 -4.92 -10.34
CA VAL A 95 -3.43 -3.84 -9.65
C VAL A 95 -4.80 -3.64 -10.29
N THR A 96 -4.88 -3.49 -11.62
CA THR A 96 -6.15 -3.34 -12.35
C THR A 96 -7.11 -4.49 -12.03
N ALA A 97 -6.63 -5.73 -12.05
CA ALA A 97 -7.45 -6.90 -11.76
C ALA A 97 -7.94 -6.92 -10.30
N ASN A 98 -7.08 -6.55 -9.34
CA ASN A 98 -7.46 -6.47 -7.93
C ASN A 98 -8.49 -5.38 -7.67
N VAL A 99 -8.33 -4.20 -8.26
CA VAL A 99 -9.31 -3.11 -8.12
C VAL A 99 -10.65 -3.53 -8.73
N ALA A 100 -10.64 -4.11 -9.93
CA ALA A 100 -11.86 -4.61 -10.57
C ALA A 100 -12.58 -5.67 -9.71
N TYR A 101 -11.84 -6.59 -9.10
CA TYR A 101 -12.41 -7.58 -8.18
C TYR A 101 -13.02 -6.91 -6.94
N ASN A 102 -12.31 -5.98 -6.29
CA ASN A 102 -12.82 -5.28 -5.11
C ASN A 102 -14.07 -4.43 -5.42
N VAL A 103 -14.15 -3.83 -6.61
CA VAL A 103 -15.35 -3.12 -7.06
C VAL A 103 -16.51 -4.09 -7.31
N HIS A 104 -16.25 -5.23 -7.95
CA HIS A 104 -17.27 -6.26 -8.19
C HIS A 104 -17.86 -6.81 -6.88
N GLU A 105 -17.03 -7.07 -5.88
CA GLU A 105 -17.45 -7.60 -4.58
C GLU A 105 -18.12 -6.55 -3.68
N ASN A 106 -18.03 -5.25 -4.02
CA ASN A 106 -18.65 -4.17 -3.26
C ASN A 106 -19.73 -3.47 -4.13
N PRO A 107 -20.99 -3.92 -4.08
CA PRO A 107 -22.07 -3.36 -4.93
C PRO A 107 -22.36 -1.87 -4.65
N ASP A 108 -21.98 -1.36 -3.47
CA ASP A 108 -22.10 0.05 -3.09
C ASP A 108 -20.85 0.88 -3.46
N ALA A 109 -19.79 0.24 -3.99
CA ALA A 109 -18.65 0.96 -4.50
C ALA A 109 -19.07 1.79 -5.72
N PRO A 110 -18.54 3.02 -5.88
CA PRO A 110 -18.63 3.70 -7.17
C PRO A 110 -18.09 2.75 -8.23
N GLN A 111 -18.77 2.64 -9.38
CA GLN A 111 -18.20 1.96 -10.54
C GLN A 111 -16.97 2.75 -10.99
N LEU A 112 -15.86 2.44 -10.34
CA LEU A 112 -14.58 3.06 -10.58
C LEU A 112 -14.15 2.66 -11.98
N ALA A 113 -14.14 3.63 -12.90
CA ALA A 113 -13.35 3.52 -14.12
C ALA A 113 -11.87 3.64 -13.73
N PHE A 114 -11.34 2.64 -13.01
CA PHE A 114 -9.93 2.55 -12.68
C PHE A 114 -9.19 2.07 -13.93
N SER A 115 -8.50 3.00 -14.58
CA SER A 115 -7.83 2.72 -15.84
C SER A 115 -6.52 1.97 -15.62
N GLN A 116 -6.00 1.36 -16.69
CA GLN A 116 -4.66 0.79 -16.65
C GLN A 116 -3.59 1.84 -16.30
N GLN A 117 -3.77 3.09 -16.74
CA GLN A 117 -2.87 4.18 -16.42
C GLN A 117 -2.92 4.55 -14.94
N ASP A 118 -4.09 4.46 -14.30
CA ASP A 118 -4.21 4.66 -12.85
C ASP A 118 -3.45 3.58 -12.08
N SER A 119 -3.49 2.33 -12.56
CA SER A 119 -2.68 1.24 -12.00
C SER A 119 -1.19 1.51 -12.10
N GLU A 120 -0.70 2.00 -13.25
CA GLU A 120 0.72 2.34 -13.42
C GLU A 120 1.13 3.50 -12.53
N ASN A 121 0.29 4.54 -12.44
CA ASN A 121 0.50 5.69 -11.57
C ASN A 121 0.50 5.30 -10.09
N LEU A 122 -0.37 4.38 -9.68
CA LEU A 122 -0.41 3.85 -8.32
C LEU A 122 0.87 3.08 -7.99
N VAL A 123 1.33 2.21 -8.88
CA VAL A 123 2.58 1.46 -8.67
C VAL A 123 3.78 2.40 -8.63
N ARG A 124 3.82 3.41 -9.50
CA ARG A 124 4.85 4.45 -9.51
C ARG A 124 4.87 5.26 -8.21
N ALA A 125 3.71 5.74 -7.76
CA ALA A 125 3.58 6.45 -6.50
C ALA A 125 4.04 5.60 -5.31
N GLY A 126 3.66 4.32 -5.31
CA GLY A 126 4.06 3.36 -4.28
C GLY A 126 5.57 3.13 -4.25
N ILE A 127 6.20 2.97 -5.41
CA ILE A 127 7.65 2.78 -5.49
C ILE A 127 8.39 4.04 -5.04
N HIS A 128 7.96 5.22 -5.48
CA HIS A 128 8.56 6.50 -5.07
C HIS A 128 8.44 6.74 -3.56
N ALA A 129 7.29 6.43 -2.96
CA ALA A 129 7.06 6.65 -1.54
C ALA A 129 7.71 5.59 -0.63
N TYR A 130 7.65 4.31 -1.02
CA TYR A 130 8.02 3.19 -0.14
C TYR A 130 9.35 2.52 -0.50
N CYS A 131 9.87 2.77 -1.71
CA CYS A 131 11.02 2.09 -2.31
C CYS A 131 11.85 3.01 -3.22
N PRO A 132 12.24 4.22 -2.77
CA PRO A 132 12.90 5.20 -3.64
C PRO A 132 14.21 4.69 -4.26
N GLN A 133 14.87 3.71 -3.64
CA GLN A 133 16.05 3.05 -4.21
C GLN A 133 15.76 2.33 -5.54
N PHE A 134 14.50 2.00 -5.83
CA PHE A 134 14.07 1.31 -7.05
C PHE A 134 13.43 2.24 -8.09
N ASP A 135 13.37 3.55 -7.84
CA ASP A 135 12.79 4.52 -8.79
C ASP A 135 13.48 4.50 -10.16
N HIS A 136 14.78 4.23 -10.18
CA HIS A 136 15.56 4.10 -11.41
C HIS A 136 15.12 2.94 -12.31
N LEU A 137 14.32 2.00 -11.79
CA LEU A 137 13.75 0.89 -12.56
C LEU A 137 12.43 1.27 -13.25
N LEU A 138 11.87 2.43 -12.92
CA LEU A 138 10.65 2.92 -13.53
C LEU A 138 10.94 3.60 -14.87
N PRO A 139 10.09 3.39 -15.90
CA PRO A 139 10.17 4.17 -17.12
C PRO A 139 9.95 5.66 -16.81
N PRO A 140 10.45 6.60 -17.63
CA PRO A 140 10.15 8.02 -17.48
C PRO A 140 8.62 8.28 -17.54
N LYS A 141 8.19 9.34 -16.86
CA LYS A 141 6.80 9.83 -16.90
C LYS A 141 6.47 10.41 -18.28
#